data_AF-A0A562RGS0-F1
#
_entry.id   AF-A0A562RGS0-F1
#
_cell.length_a   1.000
_cell.length_b   1.000
_cell.length_c   1.000
_cell.angle_alpha   90.00
_cell.angle_beta   90.00
_cell.angle_gamma   90.00
#
_symmetry.space_group_name_H-M   'P 1'
#
loop_
_entity.id
_entity.type
_entity.pdbx_description
1 polymer ?
#
loop_
_entity_poly.entity_id
_entity_poly.type
_entity_poly.pdbx_seq_one_letter_code
_entity_poly.pdbx_strand_id
1 'polypeptide(L)' 'MTEHQLKERQFQIARYRRLELEVTDPLAACLLHSIIEELEEELRRDVPECHGPRD' A
#
# COMPACT_ATOMS: atom_id res chain seq x y z
N MET A 1 0.19 10.78 8.92
CA MET A 1 1.59 10.49 8.53
C MET A 1 2.34 11.76 8.10
N THR A 2 3.67 11.82 8.21
CA THR A 2 4.46 12.87 7.53
C THR A 2 4.60 12.52 6.03
N GLU A 3 4.82 13.52 5.17
CA GLU A 3 4.96 13.32 3.72
C GLU A 3 6.07 12.32 3.36
N HIS A 4 7.13 12.25 4.17
CA HIS A 4 8.20 11.28 4.02
C HIS A 4 7.70 9.84 4.24
N GLN A 5 6.91 9.62 5.30
CA GLN A 5 6.35 8.29 5.59
C GLN A 5 5.34 7.85 4.53
N LEU A 6 4.56 8.77 3.96
CA LEU A 6 3.64 8.47 2.86
C LEU A 6 4.39 8.03 1.58
N LYS A 7 5.51 8.67 1.26
CA LYS A 7 6.35 8.29 0.12
C LYS A 7 7.03 6.95 0.37
N GLU A 8 7.55 6.73 1.56
CA GLU A 8 8.17 5.46 1.95
C GLU A 8 7.18 4.30 1.87
N ARG A 9 5.95 4.51 2.37
CA ARG A 9 4.88 3.51 2.33
C ARG A 9 4.44 3.19 0.89
N GLN A 10 4.29 4.19 0.03
CA GLN A 10 4.04 3.97 -1.41
C GLN A 10 5.16 3.18 -2.09
N PHE A 11 6.41 3.48 -1.74
CA PHE A 11 7.56 2.73 -2.26
C PHE A 11 7.56 1.27 -1.79
N GLN A 12 7.22 1.02 -0.52
CA GLN A 12 7.07 -0.34 0.01
C GLN A 12 5.97 -1.12 -0.71
N ILE A 13 4.80 -0.52 -0.93
CA ILE A 13 3.69 -1.13 -1.68
C ILE A 13 4.14 -1.52 -3.10
N ALA A 14 4.78 -0.59 -3.83
CA ALA A 14 5.26 -0.87 -5.18
C ALA A 14 6.29 -2.01 -5.21
N ARG A 15 7.18 -2.06 -4.21
CA ARG A 15 8.16 -3.13 -4.07
C ARG A 15 7.51 -4.48 -3.78
N TYR A 16 6.54 -4.53 -2.86
CA TYR A 16 5.85 -5.77 -2.53
C TYR A 16 4.98 -6.30 -3.66
N ARG A 17 4.32 -5.43 -4.43
CA ARG A 17 3.59 -5.84 -5.65
C ARG A 17 4.50 -6.50 -6.68
N ARG A 18 5.72 -5.97 -6.85
CA ARG A 18 6.69 -6.62 -7.73
C ARG A 18 7.10 -8.00 -7.20
N LEU A 19 7.33 -8.09 -5.89
CA LEU A 19 7.71 -9.34 -5.24
C LEU A 19 6.59 -10.39 -5.32
N GLU A 20 5.32 -9.98 -5.22
CA GLU A 20 4.14 -10.84 -5.38
C GLU A 20 4.11 -11.52 -6.76
N LEU A 21 4.57 -10.83 -7.81
CA LEU A 21 4.66 -11.39 -9.16
C LEU A 21 5.90 -12.27 -9.38
N GLU A 22 6.96 -12.04 -8.61
CA GLU A 22 8.23 -12.78 -8.71
C GLU A 22 8.24 -14.04 -7.83
N VAL A 23 7.38 -14.10 -6.80
CA VAL A 23 7.29 -15.25 -5.90
C VAL A 23 6.52 -16.39 -6.54
N THR A 24 7.07 -17.60 -6.45
CA THR A 24 6.46 -18.82 -6.98
C THR A 24 5.70 -19.61 -5.91
N ASP A 25 5.98 -19.33 -4.64
CA ASP A 25 5.28 -19.96 -3.52
C ASP A 25 3.90 -19.31 -3.33
N PRO A 26 2.81 -20.09 -3.45
CA PRO A 26 1.45 -19.53 -3.41
C PRO A 26 1.07 -18.99 -2.03
N LEU A 27 1.63 -19.54 -0.94
CA LEU A 27 1.39 -19.03 0.40
C LEU A 27 2.06 -17.66 0.57
N ALA A 28 3.31 -17.51 0.11
CA ALA A 28 4.01 -16.24 0.14
C ALA A 28 3.32 -15.17 -0.72
N ALA A 29 2.76 -15.54 -1.88
CA ALA A 29 1.95 -14.63 -2.69
C ALA A 29 0.72 -14.15 -1.90
N CYS A 30 -0.02 -15.06 -1.26
CA CYS A 30 -1.17 -14.70 -0.42
C CYS A 30 -0.78 -13.78 0.75
N LEU A 31 0.33 -14.05 1.43
CA LEU A 31 0.81 -13.22 2.53
C LEU A 31 1.24 -11.83 2.05
N LEU A 32 1.93 -11.74 0.91
CA LEU A 32 2.28 -10.45 0.31
C LEU A 32 1.03 -9.66 -0.05
N HIS A 33 0.01 -10.31 -0.60
CA HIS A 33 -1.27 -9.69 -0.91
C HIS A 33 -1.90 -9.04 0.33
N SER A 34 -2.03 -9.78 1.44
CA SER A 34 -2.61 -9.26 2.67
C SER A 34 -1.80 -8.10 3.28
N ILE A 35 -0.46 -8.15 3.20
CA ILE A 35 0.41 -7.06 3.65
C ILE A 35 0.22 -5.81 2.78
N ILE A 36 0.12 -5.99 1.45
CA ILE A 36 -0.11 -4.89 0.51
C ILE A 36 -1.46 -4.23 0.79
N GLU A 37 -2.52 -5.02 0.98
CA GLU A 37 -3.86 -4.51 1.32
C GLU A 37 -3.84 -3.67 2.59
N GLU A 38 -3.23 -4.17 3.68
CA GLU A 38 -3.12 -3.43 4.94
C GLU A 38 -2.38 -2.09 4.74
N LEU A 39 -1.26 -2.10 4.02
CA LEU A 39 -0.48 -0.89 3.73
C LEU A 39 -1.26 0.12 2.87
N GLU A 40 -2.04 -0.36 1.89
CA GLU A 40 -2.91 0.47 1.05
C GLU A 40 -4.07 1.07 1.84
N GLU A 41 -4.68 0.31 2.75
CA GLU A 41 -5.73 0.81 3.64
C GLU A 41 -5.20 1.89 4.59
N GLU A 42 -4.04 1.66 5.20
CA GLU A 42 -3.41 2.68 6.03
C GLU A 42 -3.05 3.93 5.21
N LEU A 43 -2.51 3.77 4.00
CA LEU A 43 -2.22 4.89 3.11
C LEU A 43 -3.50 5.67 2.78
N ARG A 44 -4.61 4.98 2.51
CA ARG A 44 -5.91 5.61 2.23
C ARG A 44 -6.49 6.36 3.43
N ARG A 45 -6.26 5.85 4.65
CA ARG A 45 -6.67 6.54 5.90
C ARG A 45 -5.80 7.75 6.22
N ASP A 46 -4.52 7.70 5.84
CA ASP A 46 -3.56 8.77 6.08
C ASP A 46 -3.53 9.83 4.97
N VAL A 47 -4.00 9.53 3.77
CA VAL A 47 -4.34 10.54 2.78
C VAL A 47 -5.56 11.25 3.35
N PRO A 48 -5.46 12.52 3.82
CA PRO A 48 -6.65 13.27 4.14
C PRO A 48 -7.45 13.28 2.85
N GLU A 49 -8.65 12.69 2.88
CA GLU A 49 -9.64 12.91 1.84
C GLU A 49 -9.61 14.41 1.58
N CYS A 50 -9.15 14.80 0.38
CA CYS A 50 -9.40 16.13 -0.11
C CYS A 50 -10.91 16.28 -0.07
N HIS A 51 -11.41 16.86 1.02
CA HIS A 51 -12.72 17.45 1.13
C HIS A 51 -12.75 18.56 0.08
N GLY A 52 -12.95 18.17 -1.18
CA GLY A 52 -13.57 19.06 -2.14
C GLY A 52 -15.01 19.19 -1.67
N PRO A 53 -15.49 20.38 -1.28
CA PRO A 53 -16.91 20.56 -1.13
C PRO A 53 -17.52 20.26 -2.49
N ARG A 54 -18.43 19.29 -2.53
CA ARG A 54 -19.28 19.05 -3.67
C ARG A 54 -20.29 20.21 -3.65
N ASP A 55 -20.04 21.20 -4.50
CA ASP A 55 -21.04 22.19 -4.92
C ASP A 55 -22.13 21.48 -5.75
#